data_AF-A0A540N294-F1
#
_entry.id   AF-A0A540N294-F1
#
_cell.length_a   1.000
_cell.length_b   1.000
_cell.length_c   1.000
_cell.angle_alpha   90.00
_cell.angle_beta   90.00
_cell.angle_gamma   90.00
#
_symmetry.space_group_name_H-M   'P 1'
#
loop_
_entity.id
_entity.type
_entity.pdbx_description
1 polymer ?
#
loop_
_entity_poly.entity_id
_entity_poly.type
_entity_poly.pdbx_seq_one_letter_code
_entity_poly.pdbx_strand_id
1 'polypeptide(L)'
;MLVGTMPNSTMPIPQVASNFDEVSMHQSLLFSDSLKDLKNLRRQLYSAAEYFELLYTNDDQKQIVVETLKDYAIKALVNTVDHLGSVTYKVNDLFNEKVDEVSGTEFRVSCIEQVR
;
A
#
# COMPACT_ATOMS: atom_id res chain seq x y z
N MET A 1 -18.23 -58.87 21.48
CA MET A 1 -17.12 -58.17 20.80
C MET A 1 -17.41 -58.14 19.32
N LEU A 2 -17.60 -56.95 18.73
CA LEU A 2 -16.99 -56.51 17.47
C LEU A 2 -17.53 -55.13 17.09
N VAL A 3 -16.75 -54.14 17.54
CA VAL A 3 -16.40 -52.84 16.96
C VAL A 3 -17.32 -52.31 15.85
N GLY A 4 -18.13 -51.30 16.19
CA GLY A 4 -18.71 -50.39 15.22
C GLY A 4 -17.69 -49.31 14.86
N THR A 5 -17.30 -49.27 13.59
CA THR A 5 -16.38 -48.28 13.02
C THR A 5 -17.09 -46.92 12.94
N MET A 6 -16.57 -45.90 13.62
CA MET A 6 -17.04 -44.51 13.47
C MET A 6 -16.38 -43.88 12.24
N PRO A 7 -17.12 -43.16 11.37
CA PRO A 7 -16.50 -42.37 10.31
C PRO A 7 -15.80 -41.16 10.93
N ASN A 8 -14.48 -41.11 10.79
CA ASN A 8 -13.66 -39.97 11.20
C ASN A 8 -13.98 -38.80 10.27
N SER A 9 -14.89 -37.94 10.72
CA SER A 9 -15.28 -36.71 10.02
C SER A 9 -14.17 -35.68 10.24
N THR A 10 -13.08 -35.79 9.47
CA THR A 10 -12.12 -34.69 9.39
C THR A 10 -12.83 -33.52 8.72
N MET A 11 -13.27 -32.56 9.54
CA MET A 11 -13.75 -31.27 9.04
C MET A 11 -12.64 -30.70 8.15
N PRO A 12 -12.91 -30.31 6.89
CA PRO A 12 -11.94 -29.58 6.10
C PRO A 12 -11.66 -28.29 6.86
N ILE A 13 -10.43 -28.11 7.32
CA ILE A 13 -9.96 -26.79 7.73
C ILE A 13 -10.24 -25.86 6.55
N PRO A 14 -10.94 -24.73 6.73
CA PRO A 14 -11.27 -23.84 5.62
C PRO A 14 -9.97 -23.28 5.04
N GLN A 15 -9.45 -23.89 3.97
CA GLN A 15 -8.25 -23.40 3.27
C GLN A 15 -8.43 -21.97 2.74
N VAL A 16 -9.68 -21.52 2.61
CA VAL A 16 -10.06 -20.15 2.27
C VAL A 16 -9.56 -19.13 3.31
N ALA A 17 -9.57 -19.50 4.61
CA ALA A 17 -9.14 -18.59 5.67
C ALA A 17 -7.61 -18.38 5.69
N SER A 18 -6.80 -19.41 5.36
CA SER A 18 -5.34 -19.23 5.29
C SER A 18 -4.90 -18.45 4.05
N ASN A 19 -5.62 -18.60 2.94
CA ASN A 19 -5.31 -17.84 1.72
C ASN A 19 -5.67 -16.35 1.85
N PHE A 20 -6.72 -16.02 2.59
CA PHE A 20 -7.13 -14.64 2.84
C PHE A 20 -6.07 -13.86 3.65
N ASP A 21 -5.52 -14.50 4.69
CA ASP A 21 -4.46 -13.93 5.52
C ASP A 21 -3.18 -13.64 4.70
N GLU A 22 -2.81 -14.53 3.78
CA GLU A 22 -1.65 -14.36 2.90
C GLU A 22 -1.80 -13.16 1.93
N VAL A 23 -3.00 -12.97 1.37
CA VAL A 23 -3.28 -11.83 0.47
C VAL A 23 -3.22 -10.50 1.22
N SER A 24 -3.82 -10.43 2.41
CA SER A 24 -3.78 -9.23 3.26
C SER A 24 -2.35 -8.86 3.65
N MET A 25 -1.54 -9.86 4.04
CA MET A 25 -0.11 -9.66 4.33
C MET A 25 0.65 -9.11 3.12
N HIS A 26 0.37 -9.64 1.93
CA HIS A 26 1.01 -9.18 0.69
C HIS A 26 0.63 -7.73 0.36
N GLN A 27 -0.65 -7.36 0.46
CA GLN A 27 -1.09 -5.97 0.24
C GLN A 27 -0.45 -4.99 1.23
N SER A 28 -0.34 -5.39 2.50
CA SER A 28 0.34 -4.58 3.54
C SER A 28 1.82 -4.35 3.21
N LEU A 29 2.52 -5.39 2.74
CA LEU A 29 3.91 -5.27 2.28
C LEU A 29 4.02 -4.27 1.12
N LEU A 30 3.18 -4.41 0.09
CA LEU A 30 3.18 -3.52 -1.08
C LEU A 30 2.88 -2.06 -0.71
N PHE A 31 1.98 -1.84 0.26
CA PHE A 31 1.69 -0.51 0.78
C PHE A 31 2.91 0.08 1.51
N SER A 32 3.56 -0.72 2.37
CA SER A 32 4.78 -0.32 3.07
C SER A 32 5.91 0.05 2.10
N ASP A 33 6.11 -0.75 1.06
CA ASP A 33 7.12 -0.49 0.03
C ASP A 33 6.82 0.83 -0.71
N SER A 34 5.56 1.08 -1.03
CA SER A 34 5.15 2.34 -1.67
C SER A 34 5.40 3.57 -0.78
N LEU A 35 5.23 3.44 0.53
CA LEU A 35 5.60 4.48 1.49
C LEU A 35 7.12 4.66 1.60
N LYS A 36 7.90 3.58 1.47
CA LYS A 36 9.36 3.66 1.41
C LYS A 36 9.81 4.44 0.17
N ASP A 37 9.23 4.14 -0.98
CA ASP A 37 9.54 4.80 -2.25
C ASP A 37 9.19 6.28 -2.21
N LEU A 38 8.01 6.65 -1.69
CA LEU A 38 7.62 8.04 -1.52
C LEU A 38 8.57 8.80 -0.57
N LYS A 39 8.99 8.17 0.53
CA LYS A 39 10.02 8.76 1.43
C LYS A 39 11.36 8.93 0.73
N ASN A 40 11.71 8.01 -0.17
CA ASN A 40 12.93 8.09 -0.94
C ASN A 40 12.89 9.22 -1.97
N LEU A 41 11.78 9.33 -2.71
CA LEU A 41 11.52 10.43 -3.65
C LEU A 41 11.68 11.77 -2.93
N ARG A 42 11.07 11.95 -1.76
CA ARG A 42 11.22 13.17 -0.95
C ARG A 42 12.70 13.53 -0.72
N ARG A 43 13.54 12.56 -0.35
CA ARG A 43 14.98 12.81 -0.13
C ARG A 43 15.67 13.23 -1.42
N GLN A 44 15.36 12.56 -2.54
CA GLN A 44 15.92 12.91 -3.86
C GLN A 44 15.54 14.32 -4.29
N LEU A 45 14.29 14.74 -4.04
CA LEU A 45 13.83 16.09 -4.36
C LEU A 45 14.57 17.16 -3.56
N TYR A 46 14.84 16.93 -2.27
CA TYR A 46 15.65 17.84 -1.46
C TYR A 46 17.09 17.94 -1.98
N SER A 47 17.73 16.80 -2.25
CA SER A 47 19.09 16.79 -2.80
C SER A 47 19.17 17.48 -4.17
N ALA A 48 18.15 17.33 -5.02
CA ALA A 48 18.09 18.04 -6.29
C ALA A 48 17.90 19.56 -6.09
N ALA A 49 17.08 19.98 -5.12
CA ALA A 49 16.90 21.40 -4.81
C ALA A 49 18.21 22.04 -4.32
N GLU A 50 18.94 21.38 -3.41
CA GLU A 50 20.27 21.82 -2.96
C GLU A 50 21.26 21.91 -4.13
N TYR A 51 21.23 20.94 -5.05
CA TYR A 51 22.07 20.95 -6.24
C TYR A 51 21.76 22.14 -7.17
N PHE A 52 20.49 22.43 -7.43
CA PHE A 52 20.10 23.58 -8.25
C PHE A 52 20.44 24.92 -7.59
N GLU A 53 20.36 25.01 -6.27
CA GLU A 53 20.80 26.19 -5.52
C GLU A 53 22.29 26.46 -5.72
N LEU A 54 23.14 25.43 -5.60
CA LEU A 54 24.57 25.53 -5.85
C LEU A 54 24.90 25.89 -7.31
N LEU A 55 24.16 25.34 -8.28
CA LEU A 55 24.37 25.69 -9.68
C LEU A 55 24.01 27.14 -9.97
N TYR A 56 22.98 27.67 -9.32
CA TYR A 56 22.48 29.02 -9.57
C TYR A 56 23.44 30.12 -9.08
N THR A 57 24.41 29.80 -8.21
CA THR A 57 25.43 30.77 -7.78
C THR A 57 26.47 31.11 -8.86
N ASN A 58 26.56 30.33 -9.93
CA ASN A 58 27.47 30.60 -11.06
C ASN A 58 26.77 31.48 -12.12
N ASP A 59 27.23 32.73 -12.27
CA ASP A 59 26.57 33.73 -13.13
C ASP A 59 26.55 33.38 -14.62
N ASP A 60 27.58 32.69 -15.12
CA ASP A 60 27.75 32.43 -16.56
C ASP A 60 26.70 31.47 -17.16
N GLN A 61 25.97 30.72 -16.32
CA GLN A 61 25.02 29.69 -16.78
C GLN A 61 23.60 29.87 -16.21
N LYS A 62 23.28 30.99 -15.57
CA LYS A 62 22.00 31.18 -14.86
C LYS A 62 20.77 30.89 -15.69
N GLN A 63 20.72 31.33 -16.96
CA GLN A 63 19.55 31.08 -17.81
C GLN A 63 19.33 29.59 -18.08
N ILE A 64 20.41 28.85 -18.39
CA ILE A 64 20.36 27.40 -18.63
C ILE A 64 19.95 26.66 -17.35
N VAL A 65 20.48 27.08 -16.20
CA VAL A 65 20.09 26.52 -14.89
C VAL A 65 18.61 26.73 -14.61
N VAL A 66 18.06 27.91 -14.88
CA VAL A 66 16.63 28.22 -14.68
C VAL A 66 15.74 27.40 -15.60
N GLU A 67 16.08 27.25 -16.87
CA GLU A 67 15.31 26.43 -17.81
C GLU A 67 15.32 24.96 -17.38
N THR A 68 16.48 24.43 -17.01
CA THR A 68 16.62 23.05 -16.51
C THR A 68 15.85 22.83 -15.20
N LEU A 69 15.90 23.79 -14.28
CA LEU A 69 15.16 23.73 -13.02
C LEU A 69 13.64 23.73 -13.24
N LYS A 70 13.13 24.52 -14.19
CA LYS A 70 11.70 24.52 -14.51
C LYS A 70 11.25 23.15 -15.01
N ASP A 71 11.99 22.56 -15.95
CA ASP A 71 11.69 21.22 -16.47
C ASP A 71 11.75 20.17 -15.37
N TYR A 72 12.74 20.25 -14.48
CA TYR A 72 12.85 19.35 -13.34
C TYR A 72 11.68 19.53 -12.38
N ALA A 73 11.30 20.76 -12.04
CA ALA A 73 10.19 21.04 -11.12
C ALA A 73 8.86 20.47 -11.62
N ILE A 74 8.59 20.57 -12.94
CA ILE A 74 7.41 19.96 -13.56
C ILE A 74 7.45 18.43 -13.39
N LYS A 75 8.58 17.79 -13.71
CA LYS A 75 8.73 16.33 -13.58
C LYS A 75 8.63 15.88 -12.13
N ALA A 76 9.25 16.61 -11.20
CA ALA A 76 9.19 16.36 -9.77
C ALA A 76 7.75 16.41 -9.25
N LEU A 77 6.96 17.40 -9.70
CA LEU A 77 5.55 17.52 -9.35
C LEU A 77 4.74 16.32 -9.86
N VAL A 78 4.87 16.00 -11.14
CA VAL A 78 4.16 14.86 -11.76
C VAL A 78 4.52 13.55 -11.06
N ASN A 79 5.81 13.29 -10.82
CA ASN A 79 6.27 12.09 -10.12
C ASN A 79 5.71 12.04 -8.69
N THR A 80 5.70 13.15 -7.96
CA THR A 80 5.16 13.18 -6.60
C THR A 80 3.66 12.87 -6.59
N VAL A 81 2.89 13.44 -7.52
CA VAL A 81 1.45 13.18 -7.66
C VAL A 81 1.19 11.71 -8.02
N ASP A 82 1.97 11.13 -8.93
CA ASP A 82 1.87 9.72 -9.32
C ASP A 82 2.12 8.78 -8.12
N HIS A 83 3.21 8.99 -7.39
CA HIS A 83 3.52 8.20 -6.19
C HIS A 83 2.44 8.34 -5.11
N LEU A 84 1.90 9.56 -4.89
CA LEU A 84 0.78 9.77 -3.96
C LEU A 84 -0.49 9.05 -4.41
N GLY A 85 -0.78 9.04 -5.71
CA GLY A 85 -1.89 8.30 -6.29
C GLY A 85 -1.77 6.79 -6.03
N SER A 86 -0.58 6.22 -6.24
CA SER A 86 -0.30 4.80 -5.97
C SER A 86 -0.46 4.44 -4.48
N VAL A 87 0.07 5.28 -3.58
CA VAL A 87 -0.09 5.10 -2.13
C VAL A 87 -1.57 5.17 -1.72
N THR A 88 -2.31 6.12 -2.27
CA THR A 88 -3.75 6.30 -2.00
C THR A 88 -4.57 5.09 -2.48
N TYR A 89 -4.25 4.57 -3.66
CA TYR A 89 -4.90 3.38 -4.20
C TYR A 89 -4.67 2.16 -3.29
N LYS A 90 -3.41 1.92 -2.88
CA LYS A 90 -3.06 0.76 -2.05
C LYS A 90 -3.65 0.81 -0.65
N VAL A 91 -3.70 1.99 -0.01
CA VAL A 91 -4.33 2.11 1.31
C VAL A 91 -5.85 1.91 1.21
N ASN A 92 -6.47 2.36 0.13
CA ASN A 92 -7.90 2.16 -0.08
C ASN A 92 -8.25 0.68 -0.31
N ASP A 93 -7.39 -0.05 -1.03
CA ASP A 93 -7.53 -1.50 -1.23
C ASP A 93 -7.46 -2.26 0.10
N LEU A 94 -6.45 -1.98 0.92
CA LEU A 94 -6.30 -2.55 2.26
C LEU A 94 -7.48 -2.19 3.19
N PHE A 95 -7.98 -0.96 3.08
CA PHE A 95 -9.12 -0.51 3.86
C PHE A 95 -10.41 -1.25 3.48
N ASN A 96 -10.68 -1.39 2.17
CA ASN A 96 -11.85 -2.12 1.68
C ASN A 96 -11.85 -3.58 2.16
N GLU A 97 -10.69 -4.24 2.13
CA GLU A 97 -10.55 -5.61 2.67
C GLU A 97 -10.99 -5.68 4.13
N LYS A 98 -10.58 -4.71 4.96
CA LYS A 98 -10.98 -4.67 6.38
C LYS A 98 -12.45 -4.32 6.59
N VAL A 99 -13.04 -3.50 5.72
CA VAL A 99 -14.49 -3.23 5.73
C VAL A 99 -15.28 -4.51 5.44
N ASP A 100 -14.85 -5.31 4.47
CA ASP A 100 -15.47 -6.59 4.15
C ASP A 100 -15.33 -7.60 5.30
N GLU A 101 -14.15 -7.67 5.93
CA GLU A 101 -13.88 -8.53 7.09
C GLU A 101 -14.79 -8.18 8.28
N VAL A 102 -14.94 -6.89 8.58
CA VAL A 102 -15.83 -6.39 9.64
C VAL A 102 -17.28 -6.72 9.33
N SER A 103 -17.73 -6.47 8.10
CA SER A 103 -19.11 -6.75 7.66
C SER A 103 -19.45 -8.23 7.76
N GLY A 104 -18.54 -9.11 7.35
CA GLY A 104 -18.70 -10.56 7.49
C GLY A 104 -18.76 -11.00 8.95
N THR A 105 -17.98 -10.36 9.82
CA THR A 105 -17.99 -10.64 11.27
C THR A 105 -19.29 -10.17 11.91
N GLU A 106 -19.76 -8.96 11.59
CA GLU A 106 -21.03 -8.42 12.07
C GLU A 106 -22.21 -9.32 11.69
N PHE A 107 -22.25 -9.80 10.44
CA PHE A 107 -23.25 -10.76 9.98
C PHE A 107 -23.26 -12.04 10.84
N ARG A 108 -22.08 -12.62 11.11
CA ARG A 108 -21.96 -13.82 11.95
C ARG A 108 -22.43 -13.58 13.39
N VAL A 109 -22.13 -12.41 13.95
CA VAL A 109 -22.61 -12.02 15.28
C VAL A 109 -24.13 -11.91 15.28
N SER A 110 -24.72 -11.23 14.29
CA SER A 110 -26.19 -11.11 14.14
C SER A 110 -26.88 -12.47 14.07
N CYS A 111 -26.32 -13.44 13.35
CA CYS A 111 -26.86 -14.81 13.31
C CYS A 111 -26.86 -15.48 14.69
N ILE A 112 -25.82 -15.26 15.52
CA ILE A 112 -25.74 -15.86 16.86
C ILE A 112 -26.79 -15.23 17.79
N GLU A 113 -26.98 -13.92 17.71
CA GLU A 113 -27.97 -13.20 18.52
C GLU A 113 -29.41 -13.63 18.22
N GLN A 114 -29.72 -14.03 16.98
CA GLN A 114 -31.05 -14.53 16.60
C GLN A 114 -31.38 -15.93 17.15
N VAL A 115 -30.36 -16.70 17.57
CA VAL A 115 -30.54 -18.06 18.14
C VAL A 115 -30.66 -18.03 19.67
N ARG A 116 -30.46 -16.86 20.30
CA ARG A 116 -30.67 -16.62 21.72
C ARG A 116 -32.11 -16.18 21.99
#